data_AF-A0A1A6BFZ3-F1
#
_entry.id   AF-A0A1A6BFZ3-F1
#
_cell.length_a   1.000
_cell.length_b   1.000
_cell.length_c   1.000
_cell.angle_alpha   90.00
_cell.angle_beta   90.00
_cell.angle_gamma   90.00
#
_symmetry.space_group_name_H-M   'P 1'
#
loop_
_entity.id
_entity.type
_entity.pdbx_description
1 polymer ?
#
loop_
_entity_poly.entity_id
_entity_poly.type
_entity_poly.pdbx_seq_one_letter_code
_entity_poly.pdbx_strand_id
1 'polypeptide(L)'
;MRVLVIPESINPGWVARTGSGARLTPVAVNGWQQGWLIPAGDGGTITLTFASDAVYRAGLGVGLSLLPLLAVLAFWRRRNGSWEDPPAVAWPSGRWAGVAVLAAGALIAGAVGAVVVAALLAVRHVVADRWRDGLTAGLGAGGIVAAGALLSRHPWRSPDGYAGHSASVQLLALISLVAVAASVVNAPSPGRSKAAGSDPLH
;
A
#
# COMPACT_ATOMS: atom_id res chain seq x y z
N MET A 1 -47.97 -13.78 6.05
CA MET A 1 -46.71 -13.02 5.99
C MET A 1 -46.02 -13.32 4.67
N ARG A 2 -45.40 -12.33 4.03
CA ARG A 2 -44.62 -12.49 2.80
C ARG A 2 -43.19 -11.99 3.06
N VAL A 3 -42.23 -12.48 2.28
CA VAL A 3 -40.84 -12.04 2.35
C VAL A 3 -40.45 -11.48 0.99
N LEU A 4 -39.93 -10.25 0.98
CA LEU A 4 -39.24 -9.71 -0.19
C LEU A 4 -37.82 -10.26 -0.20
N VAL A 5 -37.40 -10.90 -1.29
CA VAL A 5 -36.07 -11.49 -1.43
C VAL A 5 -35.32 -10.82 -2.57
N ILE A 6 -34.08 -10.44 -2.31
CA ILE A 6 -33.13 -9.96 -3.32
C ILE A 6 -31.96 -10.95 -3.31
N PRO A 7 -31.62 -11.58 -4.45
CA PRO A 7 -30.54 -12.57 -4.54
C PRO A 7 -29.15 -11.91 -4.53
N GLU A 8 -28.91 -11.04 -3.55
CA GLU A 8 -27.67 -10.32 -3.29
C GLU A 8 -27.21 -10.59 -1.85
N SER A 9 -25.91 -10.44 -1.60
CA SER A 9 -25.35 -10.59 -0.26
C SER A 9 -25.97 -9.60 0.71
N ILE A 10 -26.31 -10.06 1.92
CA ILE A 10 -26.87 -9.21 2.97
C ILE A 10 -25.98 -8.00 3.25
N ASN A 11 -26.58 -6.80 3.19
CA ASN A 11 -25.91 -5.55 3.51
C ASN A 11 -26.76 -4.72 4.50
N PRO A 12 -26.21 -4.39 5.69
CA PRO A 12 -26.94 -3.65 6.73
C PRO A 12 -27.24 -2.19 6.36
N GLY A 13 -26.62 -1.64 5.33
CA GLY A 13 -26.85 -0.27 4.85
C GLY A 13 -28.17 -0.08 4.10
N TRP A 14 -28.78 -1.17 3.62
CA TRP A 14 -30.08 -1.13 2.95
C TRP A 14 -31.24 -1.14 3.95
N VAL A 15 -32.16 -0.20 3.78
CA VAL A 15 -33.36 -0.04 4.59
C VAL A 15 -34.58 -0.12 3.68
N ALA A 16 -35.47 -1.07 3.93
CA ALA A 16 -36.76 -1.14 3.25
C ALA A 16 -37.86 -0.48 4.10
N ARG A 17 -38.71 0.32 3.46
CA ARG A 17 -39.89 0.96 4.07
C ARG A 17 -41.15 0.71 3.25
N THR A 18 -42.29 0.56 3.92
CA THR A 18 -43.61 0.50 3.28
C THR A 18 -44.00 1.84 2.67
N GLY A 19 -45.08 1.88 1.87
CA GLY A 19 -45.65 3.13 1.36
C GLY A 19 -46.13 4.10 2.45
N SER A 20 -46.44 3.59 3.65
CA SER A 20 -46.75 4.40 4.85
C SER A 20 -45.50 4.89 5.60
N GLY A 21 -44.30 4.49 5.16
CA GLY A 21 -43.02 4.87 5.76
C GLY A 21 -42.54 3.95 6.89
N ALA A 22 -43.28 2.89 7.23
CA ALA A 22 -42.90 1.95 8.28
C ALA A 22 -41.67 1.12 7.85
N ARG A 23 -40.67 1.01 8.74
CA ARG A 23 -39.43 0.26 8.47
C ARG A 23 -39.71 -1.25 8.53
N LEU A 24 -39.28 -1.97 7.51
CA LEU A 24 -39.38 -3.43 7.47
C LEU A 24 -38.21 -4.09 8.21
N THR A 25 -38.47 -5.26 8.81
CA THR A 25 -37.45 -6.02 9.53
C THR A 25 -36.61 -6.82 8.54
N PRO A 26 -35.27 -6.64 8.51
CA PRO A 26 -34.38 -7.40 7.64
C PRO A 26 -34.28 -8.86 8.09
N VAL A 27 -34.15 -9.77 7.14
CA VAL A 27 -33.96 -11.21 7.37
C VAL A 27 -32.95 -11.77 6.37
N ALA A 28 -32.08 -12.66 6.83
CA ALA A 28 -31.19 -13.42 5.95
C ALA A 28 -31.96 -14.59 5.34
N VAL A 29 -32.01 -14.65 4.01
CA VAL A 29 -32.65 -15.74 3.27
C VAL A 29 -31.54 -16.69 2.78
N ASN A 30 -31.74 -18.01 2.94
CA ASN A 30 -30.75 -19.03 2.57
C ASN A 30 -29.35 -18.84 3.20
N GLY A 31 -29.24 -18.09 4.31
CA GLY A 31 -27.98 -17.85 5.02
C GLY A 31 -27.06 -16.77 4.43
N TRP A 32 -27.38 -16.21 3.25
CA TRP A 32 -26.54 -15.20 2.60
C TRP A 32 -27.32 -14.11 1.87
N GLN A 33 -28.57 -14.36 1.49
CA GLN A 33 -29.38 -13.45 0.69
C GLN A 33 -30.04 -12.38 1.55
N GLN A 34 -30.21 -11.21 0.96
CA GLN A 34 -30.92 -10.09 1.56
C GLN A 34 -32.44 -10.26 1.44
N GLY A 35 -33.17 -10.06 2.54
CA GLY A 35 -34.63 -10.02 2.51
C GLY A 35 -35.26 -9.17 3.61
N TRP A 36 -36.58 -8.92 3.49
CA TRP A 36 -37.38 -8.20 4.48
C TRP A 36 -38.76 -8.80 4.68
N LEU A 37 -39.25 -8.80 5.92
CA LEU A 37 -40.60 -9.25 6.28
C LEU A 37 -41.65 -8.20 5.89
N ILE A 38 -42.70 -8.62 5.18
CA ILE A 38 -43.85 -7.78 4.82
C ILE A 38 -45.07 -8.18 5.68
N PRO A 39 -45.61 -7.26 6.51
CA PRO A 39 -46.83 -7.48 7.28
C PRO A 39 -48.05 -7.80 6.40
N ALA A 40 -49.05 -8.49 6.96
CA ALA A 40 -50.30 -8.75 6.25
C ALA A 40 -51.09 -7.44 6.07
N GLY A 41 -51.53 -7.15 4.85
CA GLY A 41 -52.26 -5.93 4.51
C GLY A 41 -51.43 -4.86 3.78
N ASP A 42 -50.10 -4.90 3.88
CA ASP A 42 -49.19 -3.94 3.23
C ASP A 42 -48.68 -4.45 1.87
N GLY A 43 -49.59 -4.55 0.89
CA GLY A 43 -49.27 -4.93 -0.49
C GLY A 43 -48.77 -3.78 -1.39
N GLY A 44 -48.60 -2.59 -0.82
CA GLY A 44 -48.20 -1.38 -1.56
C GLY A 44 -46.70 -1.32 -1.90
N THR A 45 -46.29 -0.25 -2.57
CA THR A 45 -44.90 -0.02 -2.98
C THR A 45 -43.94 -0.06 -1.78
N ILE A 46 -42.88 -0.87 -1.90
CA ILE A 46 -41.78 -0.91 -0.93
C ILE A 46 -40.62 -0.10 -1.49
N THR A 47 -40.12 0.84 -0.70
CA THR A 47 -38.96 1.66 -1.08
C THR A 47 -37.72 1.16 -0.38
N LEU A 48 -36.66 0.92 -1.16
CA LEU A 48 -35.34 0.57 -0.64
C LEU A 48 -34.45 1.80 -0.72
N THR A 49 -33.87 2.19 0.40
CA THR A 49 -32.94 3.31 0.48
C THR A 49 -31.64 2.86 1.13
N PHE A 50 -30.53 3.36 0.62
CA PHE A 50 -29.22 3.17 1.23
C PHE A 50 -28.91 4.40 2.09
N ALA A 51 -28.86 4.21 3.41
CA ALA A 51 -28.83 5.34 4.35
C ALA A 51 -27.61 6.26 4.17
N SER A 52 -26.48 5.71 3.71
CA SER A 52 -25.22 6.44 3.55
C SER A 52 -25.02 7.04 2.15
N ASP A 53 -25.97 6.89 1.22
CA ASP A 53 -25.82 7.37 -0.17
C ASP A 53 -25.65 8.90 -0.23
N ALA A 54 -26.47 9.64 0.52
CA ALA A 54 -26.40 11.11 0.51
C ALA A 54 -25.06 11.63 1.03
N VAL A 55 -24.54 11.04 2.11
CA VAL A 55 -23.24 11.42 2.69
C VAL A 55 -22.10 11.07 1.73
N TYR A 56 -22.17 9.90 1.11
CA TYR A 56 -21.20 9.48 0.09
C TYR A 56 -21.17 10.45 -1.10
N ARG A 57 -22.34 10.78 -1.66
CA ARG A 57 -22.45 11.69 -2.81
C ARG A 57 -22.03 13.12 -2.45
N ALA A 58 -22.37 13.59 -1.25
CA ALA A 58 -21.91 14.89 -0.76
C ALA A 58 -20.39 14.93 -0.61
N GLY A 59 -19.79 13.90 0.00
CA GLY A 59 -18.33 13.78 0.14
C GLY A 59 -17.62 13.74 -1.21
N LEU A 60 -18.16 12.99 -2.17
CA LEU A 60 -17.64 12.92 -3.54
C LEU A 60 -17.71 14.29 -4.23
N GLY A 61 -18.86 14.98 -4.12
CA GLY A 61 -19.05 16.31 -4.67
C GLY A 61 -18.05 17.31 -4.10
N VAL A 62 -17.94 17.38 -2.77
CA VAL A 62 -16.99 18.26 -2.08
C VAL A 62 -15.55 17.94 -2.49
N GLY A 63 -15.15 16.67 -2.47
CA GLY A 63 -13.80 16.24 -2.84
C GLY A 63 -13.43 16.61 -4.28
N LEU A 64 -14.35 16.39 -5.22
CA LEU A 64 -14.13 16.77 -6.63
C LEU A 64 -14.06 18.29 -6.81
N SER A 65 -14.86 19.07 -6.07
CA SER A 65 -14.81 20.53 -6.11
C SER A 65 -13.50 21.11 -5.55
N LEU A 66 -12.78 20.38 -4.71
CA LEU A 66 -11.46 20.82 -4.23
C LEU A 66 -10.36 20.72 -5.29
N LEU A 67 -10.51 19.85 -6.30
CA LEU A 67 -9.52 19.72 -7.38
C LEU A 67 -9.31 20.99 -8.21
N PRO A 68 -10.35 21.67 -8.74
CA PRO A 68 -10.16 22.93 -9.46
C PRO A 68 -9.62 24.03 -8.53
N LEU A 69 -10.01 24.05 -7.26
CA LEU A 69 -9.42 24.98 -6.28
C LEU A 69 -7.92 24.73 -6.12
N LEU A 70 -7.50 23.48 -5.95
CA LEU A 70 -6.08 23.10 -5.89
C LEU A 70 -5.34 23.44 -7.18
N ALA A 71 -5.97 23.25 -8.34
CA ALA A 71 -5.38 23.65 -9.62
C ALA A 71 -5.15 25.15 -9.69
N VAL A 72 -6.16 25.96 -9.33
CA VAL A 72 -6.03 27.43 -9.27
C VAL A 72 -4.92 27.83 -8.30
N LEU A 73 -4.87 27.25 -7.10
CA LEU A 73 -3.81 27.54 -6.12
C LEU A 73 -2.42 27.15 -6.63
N ALA A 74 -2.29 26.01 -7.31
CA ALA A 74 -1.03 25.54 -7.89
C ALA A 74 -0.56 26.46 -9.03
N PHE A 75 -1.44 26.86 -9.94
CA PHE A 75 -1.12 27.76 -11.05
C PHE A 75 -0.87 29.19 -10.56
N TRP A 76 -1.63 29.67 -9.57
CA TRP A 76 -1.41 30.97 -8.94
C TRP A 76 -0.05 31.03 -8.24
N ARG A 77 0.29 29.99 -7.45
CA ARG A 77 1.62 29.88 -6.81
C ARG A 77 2.74 29.83 -7.83
N ARG A 78 2.57 29.11 -8.95
CA ARG A 78 3.58 29.06 -10.03
C ARG A 78 3.75 30.42 -10.71
N ARG A 79 2.67 31.17 -10.94
CA ARG A 79 2.72 32.48 -11.60
C ARG A 79 3.33 33.57 -10.70
N ASN A 80 3.12 33.47 -9.39
CA ASN A 80 3.55 34.47 -8.41
C ASN A 80 4.86 34.11 -7.69
N GLY A 81 5.41 32.90 -7.91
CA GLY A 81 6.60 32.41 -7.24
C GLY A 81 7.88 32.66 -8.03
N SER A 82 8.59 33.75 -7.73
CA SER A 82 10.04 33.84 -7.94
C SER A 82 10.73 33.17 -6.76
N TRP A 83 10.66 31.84 -6.69
CA TRP A 83 11.06 31.09 -5.50
C TRP A 83 12.51 30.58 -5.66
N GLU A 84 13.48 31.43 -5.31
CA GLU A 84 14.86 31.01 -5.01
C GLU A 84 14.90 30.33 -3.63
N ASP A 85 14.04 29.34 -3.37
CA ASP A 85 14.25 28.53 -2.18
C ASP A 85 15.52 27.69 -2.39
N PRO A 86 16.40 27.63 -1.38
CA PRO A 86 17.47 26.67 -1.41
C PRO A 86 16.87 25.26 -1.57
N PRO A 87 17.46 24.40 -2.42
CA PRO A 87 16.94 23.06 -2.63
C PRO A 87 16.88 22.31 -1.30
N ALA A 88 15.76 21.63 -1.04
CA ALA A 88 15.60 20.81 0.15
C ALA A 88 16.72 19.76 0.21
N VAL A 89 17.46 19.75 1.31
CA VAL A 89 18.56 18.81 1.52
C VAL A 89 17.99 17.51 2.11
N ALA A 90 18.23 16.39 1.44
CA ALA A 90 17.87 15.08 1.95
C ALA A 90 18.59 14.78 3.27
N TRP A 91 17.92 14.08 4.18
CA TRP A 91 18.51 13.70 5.45
C TRP A 91 19.75 12.82 5.20
N PRO A 92 20.85 13.03 5.96
CA PRO A 92 22.05 12.23 5.76
C PRO A 92 21.76 10.76 6.06
N SER A 93 21.98 9.90 5.05
CA SER A 93 21.99 8.44 5.18
C SER A 93 23.18 8.03 6.03
N GLY A 94 22.93 7.85 7.33
CA GLY A 94 23.93 7.41 8.31
C GLY A 94 23.56 6.07 8.96
N ARG A 95 24.23 5.75 10.08
CA ARG A 95 24.01 4.52 10.86
C ARG A 95 22.53 4.29 11.22
N TRP A 96 21.75 5.36 11.37
CA TRP A 96 20.30 5.31 11.61
C TRP A 96 19.50 4.68 10.46
N ALA A 97 19.93 4.81 9.21
CA ALA A 97 19.30 4.13 8.09
C ALA A 97 19.47 2.61 8.23
N GLY A 98 20.64 2.14 8.66
CA GLY A 98 20.87 0.71 8.96
C GLY A 98 19.96 0.19 10.07
N VAL A 99 19.77 0.98 11.14
CA VAL A 99 18.84 0.65 12.24
C VAL A 99 17.40 0.58 11.73
N ALA A 100 16.96 1.53 10.90
CA ALA A 100 15.62 1.53 10.33
C ALA A 100 15.38 0.31 9.41
N VAL A 101 16.37 -0.06 8.58
CA VAL A 101 16.30 -1.25 7.72
C VAL A 101 16.26 -2.54 8.55
N LEU A 102 17.03 -2.61 9.65
CA LEU A 102 17.00 -3.74 10.59
C LEU A 102 15.62 -3.87 11.27
N ALA A 103 15.06 -2.75 11.75
CA ALA A 103 13.74 -2.73 12.35
C ALA A 103 12.66 -3.14 11.35
N ALA A 104 12.72 -2.64 10.11
CA ALA A 104 11.79 -3.03 9.05
C ALA A 104 11.87 -4.53 8.74
N GLY A 105 13.08 -5.09 8.61
CA GLY A 105 13.25 -6.54 8.42
C GLY A 105 12.69 -7.37 9.56
N ALA A 106 12.90 -6.93 10.81
CA ALA A 106 12.35 -7.58 12.00
C ALA A 106 10.81 -7.51 12.04
N LEU A 107 10.20 -6.39 11.65
CA LEU A 107 8.75 -6.25 11.59
C LEU A 107 8.13 -7.11 10.48
N ILE A 108 8.79 -7.22 9.33
CA ILE A 108 8.28 -7.95 8.16
C ILE A 108 8.38 -9.47 8.34
N ALA A 109 9.49 -9.97 8.88
CA ALA A 109 9.80 -11.41 8.91
C ALA A 109 10.28 -11.93 10.28
N GLY A 110 10.09 -11.16 11.35
CA GLY A 110 10.50 -11.54 12.70
C GLY A 110 12.03 -11.65 12.84
N ALA A 111 12.47 -12.55 13.73
CA ALA A 111 13.90 -12.76 14.00
C ALA A 111 14.70 -13.15 12.76
N VAL A 112 14.10 -13.93 11.85
CA VAL A 112 14.75 -14.33 10.58
C VAL A 112 15.05 -13.12 9.72
N GLY A 113 14.13 -12.15 9.65
CA GLY A 113 14.36 -10.92 8.89
C GLY A 113 15.45 -10.03 9.50
N ALA A 114 15.53 -9.96 10.82
CA ALA A 114 16.63 -9.26 11.48
C ALA A 114 18.00 -9.88 11.14
N VAL A 115 18.08 -11.22 11.14
CA VAL A 115 19.31 -11.96 10.79
C VAL A 115 19.71 -11.73 9.33
N VAL A 116 18.75 -11.83 8.40
CA VAL A 116 19.01 -11.62 6.96
C VAL A 116 19.49 -10.18 6.70
N VAL A 117 18.88 -9.19 7.35
CA VAL A 117 19.31 -7.79 7.27
C VAL A 117 20.73 -7.61 7.81
N ALA A 118 21.01 -8.10 9.01
CA ALA A 118 22.33 -7.98 9.62
C ALA A 118 23.40 -8.63 8.74
N ALA A 119 23.13 -9.82 8.21
CA ALA A 119 24.05 -10.54 7.33
C ALA A 119 24.34 -9.76 6.04
N LEU A 120 23.32 -9.24 5.36
CA LEU A 120 23.50 -8.51 4.10
C LEU A 120 24.18 -7.15 4.30
N LEU A 121 23.90 -6.45 5.40
CA LEU A 121 24.64 -5.24 5.78
C LEU A 121 26.11 -5.54 6.08
N ALA A 122 26.40 -6.63 6.80
CA ALA A 122 27.77 -7.06 7.09
C ALA A 122 28.54 -7.44 5.82
N VAL A 123 27.94 -8.26 4.95
CA VAL A 123 28.51 -8.62 3.64
C VAL A 123 28.83 -7.36 2.84
N ARG A 124 27.89 -6.42 2.75
CA ARG A 124 28.12 -5.16 2.03
C ARG A 124 29.29 -4.36 2.61
N HIS A 125 29.47 -4.35 3.92
CA HIS A 125 30.54 -3.60 4.57
C HIS A 125 31.92 -4.20 4.28
N VAL A 126 32.03 -5.52 4.20
CA VAL A 126 33.29 -6.25 3.97
C VAL A 126 33.64 -6.37 2.49
N VAL A 127 32.65 -6.41 1.59
CA VAL A 127 32.88 -6.52 0.15
C VAL A 127 33.48 -5.21 -0.41
N ALA A 128 34.50 -5.36 -1.26
CA ALA A 128 35.15 -4.26 -1.97
C ALA A 128 34.16 -3.49 -2.86
N ASP A 129 34.31 -2.17 -2.94
CA ASP A 129 33.36 -1.27 -3.62
C ASP A 129 33.03 -1.70 -5.05
N ARG A 130 34.03 -2.16 -5.81
CA ARG A 130 33.85 -2.64 -7.20
C ARG A 130 32.82 -3.78 -7.38
N TRP A 131 32.50 -4.51 -6.31
CA TRP A 131 31.56 -5.64 -6.36
C TRP A 131 30.19 -5.32 -5.73
N ARG A 132 30.05 -4.20 -5.02
CA ARG A 132 28.83 -3.88 -4.25
C ARG A 132 27.60 -3.74 -5.15
N ASP A 133 27.75 -3.07 -6.29
CA ASP A 133 26.65 -2.84 -7.23
C ASP A 133 26.26 -4.13 -7.95
N GLY A 134 27.24 -4.94 -8.36
CA GLY A 134 27.01 -6.25 -8.96
C GLY A 134 26.29 -7.21 -8.02
N LEU A 135 26.68 -7.25 -6.73
CA LEU A 135 25.99 -8.05 -5.71
C LEU A 135 24.58 -7.54 -5.44
N THR A 136 24.38 -6.22 -5.40
CA THR A 136 23.06 -5.61 -5.18
C THR A 136 22.12 -5.97 -6.34
N ALA A 137 22.59 -5.79 -7.57
CA ALA A 137 21.83 -6.12 -8.77
C ALA A 137 21.52 -7.63 -8.84
N GLY A 138 22.52 -8.47 -8.55
CA GLY A 138 22.37 -9.93 -8.56
C GLY A 138 21.40 -10.44 -7.50
N LEU A 139 21.55 -10.01 -6.24
CA LEU A 139 20.68 -10.44 -5.14
C LEU A 139 19.28 -9.84 -5.22
N GLY A 140 19.16 -8.57 -5.65
CA GLY A 140 17.90 -7.90 -5.90
C GLY A 140 17.11 -8.58 -7.03
N ALA A 141 17.61 -8.49 -8.25
CA ALA A 141 16.91 -9.03 -9.42
C ALA A 141 16.81 -10.56 -9.36
N GLY A 142 17.87 -11.26 -8.96
CA GLY A 142 17.88 -12.71 -8.87
C GLY A 142 16.93 -13.24 -7.78
N GLY A 143 16.90 -12.60 -6.61
CA GLY A 143 16.01 -13.00 -5.51
C GLY A 143 14.54 -12.88 -5.88
N ILE A 144 14.11 -11.76 -6.47
CA ILE A 144 12.70 -11.56 -6.83
C ILE A 144 12.27 -12.44 -8.01
N VAL A 145 13.13 -12.63 -9.01
CA VAL A 145 12.84 -13.51 -10.16
C VAL A 145 12.72 -14.97 -9.69
N ALA A 146 13.62 -15.42 -8.81
CA ALA A 146 13.56 -16.77 -8.26
C ALA A 146 12.31 -16.98 -7.38
N ALA A 147 11.94 -15.99 -6.55
CA ALA A 147 10.72 -16.03 -5.76
C ALA A 147 9.46 -16.12 -6.66
N GLY A 148 9.40 -15.30 -7.72
CA GLY A 148 8.30 -15.31 -8.69
C GLY A 148 8.22 -16.61 -9.49
N ALA A 149 9.36 -17.18 -9.88
CA ALA A 149 9.43 -18.47 -10.55
C ALA A 149 8.91 -19.61 -9.65
N LEU A 150 9.24 -19.58 -8.36
CA LEU A 150 8.78 -20.57 -7.40
C LEU A 150 7.27 -20.42 -7.09
N LEU A 151 6.77 -19.20 -6.97
CA LEU A 151 5.33 -18.92 -6.83
C LEU A 151 4.52 -19.39 -8.04
N SER A 152 5.06 -19.22 -9.24
CA SER A 152 4.40 -19.62 -10.49
C SER A 152 4.15 -21.13 -10.58
N ARG A 153 4.93 -21.94 -9.85
CA ARG A 153 4.75 -23.41 -9.82
C ARG A 153 3.53 -23.84 -9.00
N HIS A 154 3.06 -23.01 -8.06
CA HIS A 154 1.96 -23.33 -7.16
C HIS A 154 1.03 -22.11 -6.94
N PRO A 155 0.26 -21.72 -7.97
CA PRO A 155 -0.66 -20.59 -7.90
C PRO A 155 -1.81 -20.84 -6.91
N TRP A 156 -2.61 -19.80 -6.62
CA TRP A 156 -3.65 -19.82 -5.57
C TRP A 156 -4.74 -20.90 -5.74
N ARG A 157 -4.89 -21.47 -6.95
CA ARG A 157 -5.79 -22.60 -7.25
C ARG A 157 -5.06 -23.92 -7.50
N SER A 158 -3.79 -24.03 -7.12
CA SER A 158 -3.03 -25.26 -7.34
C SER A 158 -3.58 -26.41 -6.48
N PRO A 159 -3.73 -27.63 -7.04
CA PRO A 159 -4.18 -28.80 -6.30
C PRO A 159 -3.27 -29.17 -5.13
N ASP A 160 -1.98 -28.87 -5.26
CA ASP A 160 -0.93 -29.21 -4.29
C ASP A 160 -0.72 -28.15 -3.19
N GLY A 161 -1.54 -27.08 -3.19
CA GLY A 161 -1.52 -26.01 -2.20
C GLY A 161 -0.70 -24.77 -2.59
N TYR A 162 -1.08 -23.61 -2.05
CA TYR A 162 -0.52 -22.30 -2.41
C TYR A 162 0.88 -22.06 -1.82
N ALA A 163 1.90 -21.87 -2.68
CA ALA A 163 3.28 -21.65 -2.24
C ALA A 163 3.57 -20.24 -1.68
N GLY A 164 2.58 -19.34 -1.58
CA GLY A 164 2.79 -18.03 -0.95
C GLY A 164 3.17 -18.10 0.53
N HIS A 165 2.86 -19.20 1.22
CA HIS A 165 3.30 -19.47 2.59
C HIS A 165 4.64 -20.22 2.66
N SER A 166 5.31 -20.45 1.53
CA SER A 166 6.59 -21.16 1.50
C SER A 166 7.71 -20.29 2.06
N ALA A 167 8.42 -20.82 3.05
CA ALA A 167 9.60 -20.18 3.65
C ALA A 167 10.68 -19.83 2.60
N SER A 168 10.78 -20.63 1.52
CA SER A 168 11.76 -20.38 0.45
C SER A 168 11.39 -19.18 -0.41
N VAL A 169 10.10 -19.01 -0.75
CA VAL A 169 9.60 -17.84 -1.48
C VAL A 169 9.80 -16.58 -0.64
N GLN A 170 9.42 -16.65 0.64
CA GLN A 170 9.54 -15.52 1.56
C GLN A 170 11.00 -15.11 1.77
N LEU A 171 11.92 -16.07 1.93
CA LEU A 171 13.35 -15.79 2.09
C LEU A 171 13.95 -15.13 0.84
N LEU A 172 13.64 -15.63 -0.36
CA LEU A 172 14.15 -15.06 -1.62
C LEU A 172 13.66 -13.62 -1.85
N ALA A 173 12.38 -13.36 -1.56
CA ALA A 173 11.82 -12.02 -1.63
C ALA A 173 12.49 -11.08 -0.60
N LEU A 174 12.76 -11.58 0.60
CA LEU A 174 13.42 -10.81 1.65
C LEU A 174 14.87 -10.48 1.31
N ILE A 175 15.63 -11.43 0.77
CA ILE A 175 17.01 -11.20 0.29
C ILE A 175 17.03 -10.10 -0.77
N SER A 176 16.11 -10.15 -1.73
CA SER A 176 15.98 -9.12 -2.77
C SER A 176 15.72 -7.73 -2.16
N LEU A 177 14.72 -7.63 -1.29
CA LEU A 177 14.34 -6.36 -0.64
C LEU A 177 15.50 -5.78 0.17
N VAL A 178 16.16 -6.62 0.97
CA VAL A 178 17.23 -6.19 1.86
C VAL A 178 18.49 -5.82 1.09
N ALA A 179 18.82 -6.52 -0.02
CA ALA A 179 19.95 -6.14 -0.86
C ALA A 179 19.79 -4.71 -1.41
N VAL A 180 18.59 -4.37 -1.88
CA VAL A 180 18.27 -3.02 -2.36
C VAL A 180 18.30 -2.02 -1.20
N ALA A 181 17.70 -2.33 -0.05
CA ALA A 181 17.70 -1.43 1.10
C ALA A 181 19.11 -1.17 1.65
N ALA A 182 19.96 -2.20 1.71
CA ALA A 182 21.35 -2.06 2.10
C ALA A 182 22.14 -1.15 1.15
N SER A 183 21.70 -0.97 -0.10
CA SER A 183 22.38 -0.12 -1.07
C SER A 183 22.35 1.37 -0.78
N VAL A 184 21.30 1.82 -0.10
CA VAL A 184 21.08 3.23 0.19
C VAL A 184 21.55 3.66 1.58
N VAL A 185 21.89 2.71 2.47
CA VAL A 185 22.27 3.00 3.88
C VAL A 185 23.58 3.81 3.99
N ASN A 186 24.49 3.72 3.01
CA ASN A 186 25.77 4.45 3.01
C ASN A 186 26.04 5.19 1.68
N ALA A 187 25.00 5.48 0.90
CA ALA A 187 25.18 6.25 -0.32
C ALA A 187 25.69 7.67 0.04
N PRO A 188 26.81 8.14 -0.52
CA PRO A 188 27.28 9.51 -0.28
C PRO A 188 26.19 10.51 -0.68
N SER A 189 25.88 11.47 0.20
CA SER A 189 24.96 12.57 -0.15
C SER A 189 25.52 13.33 -1.37
N PRO A 190 24.75 13.53 -2.45
CA PRO A 190 25.22 14.18 -3.68
C PRO A 190 25.70 15.64 -3.54
N GLY A 191 25.55 16.26 -2.36
CA GLY A 191 25.67 17.71 -2.18
C GLY A 191 27.03 18.25 -1.72
N ARG A 192 28.07 17.45 -1.50
CA ARG A 192 29.33 17.95 -0.88
C ARG A 192 30.57 18.00 -1.79
N SER A 193 30.51 17.53 -3.04
CA SER A 193 31.73 17.36 -3.85
C SER A 193 32.07 18.49 -4.84
N LYS A 194 31.54 19.71 -4.70
CA LYS A 194 31.81 20.79 -5.68
C LYS A 194 32.09 22.20 -5.13
N ALA A 195 32.53 22.33 -3.87
CA ALA A 195 32.88 23.62 -3.27
C ALA A 195 34.33 23.76 -2.78
N ALA A 196 35.20 22.77 -3.02
CA ALA A 196 36.63 22.83 -2.70
C ALA A 196 37.43 22.82 -4.00
N GLY A 197 37.45 23.94 -4.70
CA GLY A 197 38.11 24.07 -6.00
C GLY A 197 38.08 25.49 -6.51
N SER A 198 38.39 26.46 -5.65
CA SER A 198 38.73 27.82 -6.07
C SER A 198 39.80 28.34 -5.11
N ASP A 199 41.03 27.92 -5.35
CA ASP A 199 42.23 28.59 -4.86
C ASP A 199 42.59 29.63 -5.93
N PRO A 200 42.51 30.95 -5.67
CA PRO A 200 43.13 31.93 -6.55
C PRO A 200 44.62 32.03 -6.20
N LEU A 201 45.44 31.63 -7.16
CA LEU A 201 46.89 31.85 -7.17
C LEU A 201 47.23 33.32 -6.89
N HIS A 202 48.11 33.54 -5.92
CA HIS A 202 49.02 34.69 -5.89
C HIS A 202 50.32 34.30 -6.61
#